data_AF-A0A9X2NC77-F1
#
_entry.id   AF-A0A9X2NC77-F1
#
_cell.length_a   1.000
_cell.length_b   1.000
_cell.length_c   1.000
_cell.angle_alpha   90.00
_cell.angle_beta   90.00
_cell.angle_gamma   90.00
#
_symmetry.space_group_name_H-M   'P 1'
#
loop_
_entity.id
_entity.type
_entity.pdbx_description
1 polymer ?
#
loop_
_entity_poly.entity_id
_entity_poly.type
_entity_poly.pdbx_seq_one_letter_code
_entity_poly.pdbx_strand_id
1 'polypeptide(L)'
;MADLKRRSVLTGTVAAALVGAAAPALAAPKRRAFRLGVNYTPSTRWFHMWEDWREADLRRDLGDIAALGLDHIRIMLLWSAFQPEPHLVSGEKLDRLHRFLDLAGAAGLDVEVTVFNGHISARYWTPNWLQTTPEPVNWFTDPAALDAQHALLRALAEKIGKHPRFLGFDLSNEPYYYWDSYAGLSVTPEQADAWARSLCATADEVAPGKAHTVGCDRAPWDNGRYFTRTGLANAGTVVAIHPWTSFFGTLKTDPLSAFATHNAERLIQVAQAYADDPAREVWIQEDGAAPSIHFSDATRPQYAEWLSRSIRNAASCAHTLGFTWWCSHDVNPALVPNLNPLEYDLGLYTNDRRLKPAGQALKDLVRAFDRTPPQPEPRTSAIVIPDADPTRGNDRFFALADAGKRVAFVLRSRAGDAAYLKQRGITELIQP
;
A
#
# COMPACT_ATOMS: atom_id res chain seq x y z
N MET A 1 -30.72 -52.12 -58.28
CA MET A 1 -30.86 -51.51 -56.94
C MET A 1 -29.55 -51.70 -56.20
N ALA A 2 -29.02 -50.62 -55.64
CA ALA A 2 -27.59 -50.39 -55.43
C ALA A 2 -26.98 -51.09 -54.20
N ASP A 3 -25.69 -51.35 -54.39
CA ASP A 3 -24.65 -51.96 -53.57
C ASP A 3 -24.29 -51.12 -52.32
N LEU A 4 -24.26 -51.73 -51.13
CA LEU A 4 -23.93 -51.07 -49.86
C LEU A 4 -22.48 -51.40 -49.45
N LYS A 5 -21.53 -50.57 -49.90
CA LYS A 5 -20.13 -50.63 -49.45
C LYS A 5 -19.97 -50.06 -48.04
N ARG A 6 -19.52 -50.89 -47.10
CA ARG A 6 -19.01 -50.47 -45.78
C ARG A 6 -17.78 -49.57 -45.97
N ARG A 7 -17.85 -48.32 -45.52
CA ARG A 7 -16.68 -47.46 -45.28
C ARG A 7 -16.41 -47.43 -43.78
N SER A 8 -15.26 -47.99 -43.40
CA SER A 8 -14.64 -47.75 -42.09
C SER A 8 -14.09 -46.33 -42.08
N VAL A 9 -14.50 -45.53 -41.09
CA VAL A 9 -13.92 -44.21 -40.81
C VAL A 9 -12.99 -44.39 -39.62
N LEU A 10 -11.69 -44.44 -39.90
CA LEU A 10 -10.63 -44.25 -38.91
C LEU A 10 -10.65 -42.78 -38.48
N THR A 11 -11.25 -42.47 -37.34
CA THR A 11 -11.07 -41.19 -36.66
C THR A 11 -9.67 -41.18 -36.03
N GLY A 12 -8.72 -40.55 -36.71
CA GLY A 12 -7.42 -40.23 -36.13
C GLY A 12 -7.57 -39.18 -35.04
N THR A 13 -7.26 -39.54 -33.80
CA THR A 13 -7.07 -38.60 -32.70
C THR A 13 -5.77 -37.85 -32.92
N VAL A 14 -5.87 -36.57 -33.32
CA VAL A 14 -4.74 -35.65 -33.28
C VAL A 14 -4.53 -35.28 -31.82
N ALA A 15 -3.52 -35.88 -31.19
CA ALA A 15 -3.00 -35.42 -29.92
C ALA A 15 -2.36 -34.04 -30.14
N ALA A 16 -3.09 -32.98 -29.79
CA ALA A 16 -2.51 -31.65 -29.69
C ALA A 16 -1.53 -31.66 -28.51
N ALA A 17 -0.23 -31.69 -28.81
CA ALA A 17 0.79 -31.44 -27.81
C ALA A 17 0.58 -30.03 -27.26
N LEU A 18 0.16 -29.93 -25.99
CA LEU A 18 0.24 -28.70 -25.22
C LEU A 18 1.72 -28.34 -25.10
N VAL A 19 2.21 -27.52 -26.02
CA VAL A 19 3.48 -26.82 -25.85
C VAL A 19 3.29 -25.95 -24.61
N GLY A 20 3.88 -26.36 -23.49
CA GLY A 20 3.93 -25.53 -22.29
C GLY A 20 4.50 -24.19 -22.68
N ALA A 21 3.68 -23.14 -22.61
CA ALA A 21 4.15 -21.79 -22.86
C ALA A 21 5.27 -21.50 -21.85
N ALA A 22 6.48 -21.28 -22.37
CA ALA A 22 7.61 -20.88 -21.53
C ALA A 22 7.20 -19.69 -20.66
N ALA A 23 7.60 -19.71 -19.38
CA ALA A 23 7.35 -18.59 -18.49
C ALA A 23 7.86 -17.30 -19.16
N PRO A 24 7.05 -16.22 -19.20
CA PRO A 24 7.46 -14.99 -19.86
C PRO A 24 8.75 -14.47 -19.23
N ALA A 25 9.69 -14.03 -20.06
CA ALA A 25 10.95 -13.48 -19.59
C ALA A 25 10.68 -12.28 -18.65
N LEU A 26 11.34 -12.26 -17.49
CA LEU A 26 11.24 -11.16 -16.54
C LEU A 26 11.86 -9.90 -17.16
N ALA A 27 11.13 -8.79 -17.17
CA ALA A 27 11.66 -7.49 -17.57
C ALA A 27 12.65 -6.97 -16.51
N ALA A 28 13.66 -6.17 -16.84
CA ALA A 28 14.60 -5.67 -15.83
C ALA A 28 13.89 -4.80 -14.75
N PRO A 29 14.23 -4.93 -13.45
CA PRO A 29 13.70 -4.03 -12.42
C PRO A 29 14.11 -2.58 -12.68
N LYS A 30 13.18 -1.65 -12.52
CA LYS A 30 13.50 -0.22 -12.50
C LYS A 30 13.96 0.15 -11.08
N ARG A 31 15.24 0.47 -10.92
CA ARG A 31 15.79 0.90 -9.63
C ARG A 31 15.77 2.43 -9.56
N ARG A 32 14.87 2.98 -8.75
CA ARG A 32 14.81 4.42 -8.43
C ARG A 32 15.26 4.67 -7.00
N ALA A 33 15.89 5.82 -6.77
CA ALA A 33 16.19 6.29 -5.41
C ALA A 33 14.90 6.60 -4.62
N PHE A 34 13.89 7.13 -5.31
CA PHE A 34 12.52 7.30 -4.80
C PHE A 34 11.57 6.51 -5.70
N ARG A 35 10.97 5.45 -5.16
CA ARG A 35 10.09 4.55 -5.92
C ARG A 35 8.74 5.18 -6.21
N LEU A 36 8.15 4.84 -7.35
CA LEU A 36 6.81 5.27 -7.73
C LEU A 36 5.98 4.05 -8.15
N GLY A 37 4.88 3.83 -7.44
CA GLY A 37 4.00 2.69 -7.65
C GLY A 37 2.53 3.04 -7.48
N VAL A 38 1.69 2.01 -7.48
CA VAL A 38 0.24 2.14 -7.35
C VAL A 38 -0.37 0.95 -6.62
N ASN A 39 -1.39 1.18 -5.80
CA ASN A 39 -2.23 0.15 -5.23
C ASN A 39 -3.08 -0.46 -6.36
N TYR A 40 -2.93 -1.76 -6.59
CA TYR A 40 -3.58 -2.44 -7.70
C TYR A 40 -5.04 -2.77 -7.36
N THR A 41 -5.94 -2.05 -8.02
CA THR A 41 -7.37 -2.33 -8.08
C THR A 41 -7.69 -2.96 -9.45
N PRO A 42 -8.09 -4.24 -9.51
CA PRO A 42 -8.36 -4.92 -10.78
C PRO A 42 -9.57 -4.33 -11.50
N SER A 43 -9.44 -4.10 -12.81
CA SER A 43 -10.47 -3.42 -13.60
C SER A 43 -11.75 -4.25 -13.76
N THR A 44 -11.66 -5.57 -13.91
CA THR A 44 -12.82 -6.40 -14.25
C THR A 44 -13.45 -7.14 -13.08
N ARG A 45 -12.66 -7.53 -12.06
CA ARG A 45 -13.11 -8.38 -10.94
C ARG A 45 -12.88 -7.78 -9.58
N TRP A 46 -12.34 -6.55 -9.50
CA TRP A 46 -11.92 -5.98 -8.23
C TRP A 46 -11.09 -7.02 -7.44
N PHE A 47 -11.16 -7.06 -6.11
CA PHE A 47 -10.41 -8.06 -5.33
C PHE A 47 -10.94 -9.49 -5.47
N HIS A 48 -12.11 -9.70 -6.09
CA HIS A 48 -12.60 -11.05 -6.43
C HIS A 48 -11.80 -11.73 -7.54
N MET A 49 -10.77 -11.07 -8.09
CA MET A 49 -9.82 -11.70 -9.02
C MET A 49 -9.21 -13.00 -8.47
N TRP A 50 -9.12 -13.13 -7.14
CA TRP A 50 -8.62 -14.33 -6.49
C TRP A 50 -9.59 -15.50 -6.55
N GLU A 51 -10.88 -15.25 -6.82
CA GLU A 51 -11.91 -16.29 -7.03
C GLU A 51 -12.19 -16.53 -8.50
N ASP A 52 -12.46 -15.48 -9.29
CA ASP A 52 -12.63 -15.54 -10.75
C ASP A 52 -11.34 -15.12 -11.45
N TRP A 53 -10.37 -16.03 -11.50
CA TRP A 53 -9.03 -15.77 -12.05
C TRP A 53 -9.02 -15.66 -13.56
N ARG A 54 -8.61 -14.49 -14.08
CA ARG A 54 -8.58 -14.17 -15.50
C ARG A 54 -7.25 -13.56 -15.92
N GLU A 55 -6.28 -14.40 -16.25
CA GLU A 55 -4.92 -13.97 -16.60
C GLU A 55 -4.88 -12.91 -17.72
N ALA A 56 -5.75 -13.03 -18.72
CA ALA A 56 -5.81 -12.05 -19.81
C ALA A 56 -6.21 -10.64 -19.33
N ASP A 57 -7.06 -10.55 -18.30
CA ASP A 57 -7.48 -9.27 -17.71
C ASP A 57 -6.33 -8.69 -16.88
N LEU A 58 -5.70 -9.52 -16.05
CA LEU A 58 -4.55 -9.13 -15.22
C LEU A 58 -3.38 -8.62 -16.07
N ARG A 59 -3.07 -9.30 -17.19
CA ARG A 59 -2.01 -8.86 -18.12
C ARG A 59 -2.32 -7.48 -18.72
N ARG A 60 -3.59 -7.19 -19.02
CA ARG A 60 -4.01 -5.91 -19.57
C ARG A 60 -3.86 -4.80 -18.53
N ASP A 61 -4.34 -5.03 -17.32
CA ASP A 61 -4.22 -4.07 -16.21
C ASP A 61 -2.74 -3.79 -15.86
N LEU A 62 -1.92 -4.84 -15.74
CA LEU A 62 -0.48 -4.70 -15.47
C LEU A 62 0.25 -3.98 -16.61
N GLY A 63 -0.19 -4.19 -17.85
CA GLY A 63 0.31 -3.47 -19.03
C GLY A 63 -0.01 -1.97 -18.96
N ASP A 64 -1.21 -1.60 -18.51
CA ASP A 64 -1.59 -0.19 -18.30
C ASP A 64 -0.72 0.46 -17.23
N ILE A 65 -0.56 -0.19 -16.08
CA ILE A 65 0.30 0.27 -14.98
C ILE A 65 1.75 0.43 -15.45
N ALA A 66 2.30 -0.55 -16.17
CA ALA A 66 3.65 -0.48 -16.71
C ALA A 66 3.82 0.67 -17.72
N ALA A 67 2.79 0.99 -18.50
CA ALA A 67 2.78 2.08 -19.47
C ALA A 67 2.78 3.49 -18.84
N LEU A 68 2.49 3.60 -17.54
CA LEU A 68 2.73 4.82 -16.75
C LEU A 68 4.20 5.00 -16.38
N GLY A 69 5.01 3.94 -16.49
CA GLY A 69 6.42 3.95 -16.11
C GLY A 69 6.69 3.56 -14.65
N LEU A 70 5.66 3.19 -13.88
CA LEU A 70 5.77 2.76 -12.48
C LEU A 70 6.68 1.52 -12.32
N ASP A 71 7.20 1.32 -11.12
CA ASP A 71 8.15 0.24 -10.79
C ASP A 71 7.62 -0.82 -9.82
N HIS A 72 6.51 -0.55 -9.13
CA HIS A 72 5.89 -1.52 -8.23
C HIS A 72 4.39 -1.34 -8.10
N ILE A 73 3.78 -2.37 -7.54
CA ILE A 73 2.39 -2.39 -7.11
C ILE A 73 2.28 -2.95 -5.69
N ARG A 74 1.28 -2.49 -4.96
CA ARG A 74 0.78 -3.15 -3.74
C ARG A 74 -0.52 -3.88 -4.08
N ILE A 75 -0.64 -5.14 -3.65
CA ILE A 75 -1.80 -5.98 -3.93
C ILE A 75 -2.47 -6.44 -2.64
N MET A 76 -3.79 -6.64 -2.71
CA MET A 76 -4.57 -7.10 -1.58
C MET A 76 -4.93 -8.57 -1.73
N LEU A 77 -4.52 -9.42 -0.79
CA LEU A 77 -5.07 -10.77 -0.67
C LEU A 77 -6.46 -10.73 -0.03
N LEU A 78 -7.36 -11.63 -0.40
CA LEU A 78 -8.59 -11.86 0.36
C LEU A 78 -8.31 -12.93 1.42
N TRP A 79 -8.20 -12.56 2.69
CA TRP A 79 -7.73 -13.50 3.71
C TRP A 79 -8.64 -14.71 3.85
N SER A 80 -9.97 -14.51 3.82
CA SER A 80 -10.95 -15.61 3.80
C SER A 80 -10.75 -16.61 2.64
N ALA A 81 -10.20 -16.16 1.51
CA ALA A 81 -9.90 -17.02 0.37
C ALA A 81 -8.58 -17.79 0.53
N PHE A 82 -7.55 -17.13 1.07
CA PHE A 82 -6.22 -17.69 1.25
C PHE A 82 -6.12 -18.63 2.46
N GLN A 83 -6.93 -18.39 3.51
CA GLN A 83 -6.98 -19.21 4.71
C GLN A 83 -8.43 -19.42 5.18
N PRO A 84 -9.20 -20.26 4.44
CA PRO A 84 -10.62 -20.51 4.74
C PRO A 84 -10.87 -21.20 6.08
N GLU A 85 -9.88 -21.91 6.64
CA GLU A 85 -9.91 -22.44 8.02
C GLU A 85 -8.56 -22.19 8.69
N PRO A 86 -8.45 -22.12 10.03
CA PRO A 86 -7.22 -21.74 10.74
C PRO A 86 -5.98 -22.52 10.31
N HIS A 87 -6.14 -23.82 10.04
CA HIS A 87 -5.08 -24.73 9.63
C HIS A 87 -5.14 -25.14 8.15
N LEU A 88 -5.99 -24.49 7.34
CA LEU A 88 -6.14 -24.76 5.92
C LEU A 88 -5.75 -23.53 5.11
N VAL A 89 -4.54 -23.56 4.53
CA VAL A 89 -4.10 -22.58 3.54
C VAL A 89 -4.44 -23.10 2.14
N SER A 90 -5.07 -22.26 1.31
CA SER A 90 -5.49 -22.65 -0.04
C SER A 90 -4.30 -22.73 -1.00
N GLY A 91 -3.88 -23.94 -1.35
CA GLY A 91 -2.81 -24.18 -2.34
C GLY A 91 -3.11 -23.56 -3.71
N GLU A 92 -4.38 -23.57 -4.13
CA GLU A 92 -4.82 -22.93 -5.38
C GLU A 92 -4.58 -21.41 -5.37
N LYS A 93 -4.90 -20.74 -4.25
CA LYS A 93 -4.68 -19.29 -4.12
C LYS A 93 -3.19 -18.96 -4.05
N LEU A 94 -2.38 -19.81 -3.42
CA LEU A 94 -0.92 -19.71 -3.45
C LEU A 94 -0.36 -19.85 -4.87
N ASP A 95 -0.86 -20.79 -5.67
CA ASP A 95 -0.49 -20.95 -7.08
C ASP A 95 -0.87 -19.71 -7.91
N ARG A 96 -2.07 -19.17 -7.72
CA ARG A 96 -2.52 -17.92 -8.36
C ARG A 96 -1.64 -16.74 -7.97
N LEU A 97 -1.23 -16.62 -6.70
CA LEU A 97 -0.34 -15.57 -6.25
C LEU A 97 1.05 -15.69 -6.89
N HIS A 98 1.66 -16.87 -6.93
CA HIS A 98 2.91 -17.06 -7.65
C HIS A 98 2.75 -16.68 -9.13
N ARG A 99 1.67 -17.13 -9.78
CA ARG A 99 1.39 -16.78 -11.17
C ARG A 99 1.22 -15.27 -11.35
N PHE A 100 0.55 -14.59 -10.43
CA PHE A 100 0.44 -13.14 -10.44
C PHE A 100 1.81 -12.47 -10.46
N LEU A 101 2.74 -12.93 -9.62
CA LEU A 101 4.10 -12.42 -9.55
C LEU A 101 4.88 -12.64 -10.86
N ASP A 102 4.67 -13.76 -11.57
CA ASP A 102 5.22 -13.96 -12.92
C ASP A 102 4.70 -12.90 -13.90
N LEU A 103 3.40 -12.60 -13.87
CA LEU A 103 2.77 -11.60 -14.74
C LEU A 103 3.29 -10.19 -14.44
N ALA A 104 3.39 -9.83 -13.17
CA ALA A 104 3.97 -8.56 -12.74
C ALA A 104 5.45 -8.47 -13.16
N GLY A 105 6.19 -9.57 -13.06
CA GLY A 105 7.58 -9.67 -13.51
C GLY A 105 7.75 -9.49 -15.02
N ALA A 106 6.85 -10.01 -15.83
CA ALA A 106 6.82 -9.76 -17.27
C ALA A 106 6.51 -8.28 -17.59
N ALA A 107 5.73 -7.61 -16.74
CA ALA A 107 5.45 -6.17 -16.84
C ALA A 107 6.55 -5.28 -16.22
N GLY A 108 7.55 -5.86 -15.56
CA GLY A 108 8.62 -5.13 -14.88
C GLY A 108 8.19 -4.44 -13.59
N LEU A 109 7.18 -4.99 -12.91
CA LEU A 109 6.63 -4.48 -11.65
C LEU A 109 7.03 -5.41 -10.51
N ASP A 110 7.61 -4.82 -9.47
CA ASP A 110 7.75 -5.53 -8.20
C ASP A 110 6.43 -5.45 -7.39
N VAL A 111 6.23 -6.36 -6.44
CA VAL A 111 4.95 -6.59 -5.77
C VAL A 111 5.12 -6.66 -4.26
N GLU A 112 4.52 -5.72 -3.54
CA GLU A 112 4.24 -5.86 -2.10
C GLU A 112 2.90 -6.58 -1.92
N VAL A 113 2.85 -7.54 -1.00
CA VAL A 113 1.70 -8.41 -0.78
C VAL A 113 1.08 -8.07 0.57
N THR A 114 -0.12 -7.48 0.56
CA THR A 114 -0.88 -7.22 1.78
C THR A 114 -1.71 -8.44 2.18
N VAL A 115 -1.48 -8.97 3.38
CA VAL A 115 -1.88 -10.33 3.76
C VAL A 115 -3.24 -10.40 4.47
N PHE A 116 -3.33 -9.86 5.68
CA PHE A 116 -4.48 -10.00 6.58
C PHE A 116 -5.50 -8.90 6.34
N ASN A 117 -6.04 -8.85 5.12
CA ASN A 117 -7.03 -7.81 4.78
C ASN A 117 -8.37 -8.12 5.41
N GLY A 118 -8.59 -7.55 6.60
CA GLY A 118 -9.88 -7.51 7.25
C GLY A 118 -10.79 -6.46 6.63
N HIS A 119 -10.24 -5.32 6.19
CA HIS A 119 -10.96 -4.18 5.61
C HIS A 119 -10.28 -3.69 4.31
N ILE A 120 -11.05 -3.60 3.22
CA ILE A 120 -10.62 -2.92 1.99
C ILE A 120 -11.80 -2.13 1.42
N SER A 121 -11.66 -0.81 1.24
CA SER A 121 -12.69 0.09 0.67
C SER A 121 -14.09 -0.14 1.28
N ALA A 122 -14.22 -0.13 2.61
CA ALA A 122 -15.47 -0.34 3.35
C ALA A 122 -16.11 -1.74 3.22
N ARG A 123 -15.39 -2.75 2.73
CA ARG A 123 -15.79 -4.17 2.76
C ARG A 123 -14.90 -4.97 3.70
N TYR A 124 -15.49 -5.99 4.32
CA TYR A 124 -14.79 -6.86 5.26
C TYR A 124 -14.56 -8.25 4.67
N TRP A 125 -13.30 -8.69 4.69
CA TRP A 125 -12.83 -9.97 4.10
C TRP A 125 -12.19 -10.90 5.13
N THR A 126 -12.62 -10.76 6.39
CA THR A 126 -12.18 -11.64 7.47
C THR A 126 -12.72 -13.06 7.27
N PRO A 127 -11.93 -14.12 7.53
CA PRO A 127 -12.40 -15.50 7.50
C PRO A 127 -13.60 -15.77 8.43
N ASN A 128 -14.45 -16.72 8.04
CA ASN A 128 -15.63 -17.16 8.81
C ASN A 128 -15.27 -17.66 10.21
N TRP A 129 -14.12 -18.33 10.38
CA TRP A 129 -13.64 -18.85 11.68
C TRP A 129 -13.25 -17.75 12.68
N LEU A 130 -13.19 -16.48 12.26
CA LEU A 130 -13.11 -15.32 13.15
C LEU A 130 -14.47 -14.65 13.39
N GLN A 131 -15.45 -14.90 12.52
CA GLN A 131 -16.80 -14.33 12.59
C GLN A 131 -17.75 -15.28 13.33
N THR A 132 -17.35 -15.74 14.52
CA THR A 132 -18.10 -16.70 15.34
C THR A 132 -19.19 -16.03 16.18
N THR A 133 -20.11 -16.84 16.69
CA THR A 133 -21.14 -16.42 17.65
C THR A 133 -20.97 -17.18 18.99
N PRO A 134 -21.29 -16.57 20.15
CA PRO A 134 -21.96 -15.28 20.32
C PRO A 134 -21.07 -14.05 20.09
N GLU A 135 -19.74 -14.20 20.08
CA GLU A 135 -18.79 -13.10 19.89
C GLU A 135 -17.73 -13.46 18.81
N PRO A 136 -17.25 -12.46 18.04
CA PRO A 136 -16.15 -12.64 17.10
C PRO A 136 -14.80 -12.87 17.82
N VAL A 137 -13.85 -13.51 17.14
CA VAL A 137 -12.50 -13.78 17.66
C VAL A 137 -11.57 -12.59 17.43
N ASN A 138 -10.89 -12.13 18.47
CA ASN A 138 -9.92 -11.04 18.36
C ASN A 138 -8.58 -11.52 17.78
N TRP A 139 -8.32 -11.22 16.51
CA TRP A 139 -7.11 -11.65 15.81
C TRP A 139 -5.79 -11.04 16.34
N PHE A 140 -5.87 -10.01 17.19
CA PHE A 140 -4.68 -9.33 17.73
C PHE A 140 -4.12 -10.10 18.92
N THR A 141 -4.96 -10.89 19.60
CA THR A 141 -4.66 -11.45 20.92
C THR A 141 -5.01 -12.92 21.06
N ASP A 142 -5.95 -13.44 20.28
CA ASP A 142 -6.32 -14.84 20.35
C ASP A 142 -5.17 -15.74 19.88
N PRO A 143 -4.68 -16.69 20.71
CA PRO A 143 -3.54 -17.52 20.35
C PRO A 143 -3.73 -18.34 19.06
N ALA A 144 -4.93 -18.90 18.84
CA ALA A 144 -5.19 -19.72 17.67
C ALA A 144 -5.26 -18.85 16.39
N ALA A 145 -5.82 -17.64 16.48
CA ALA A 145 -5.79 -16.68 15.39
C ALA A 145 -4.37 -16.22 15.08
N LEU A 146 -3.54 -15.98 16.09
CA LEU A 146 -2.12 -15.64 15.91
C LEU A 146 -1.36 -16.78 15.23
N ASP A 147 -1.53 -18.02 15.71
CA ASP A 147 -0.92 -19.21 15.10
C ASP A 147 -1.32 -19.37 13.63
N ALA A 148 -2.60 -19.14 13.31
CA ALA A 148 -3.10 -19.15 11.94
C ALA A 148 -2.43 -18.07 11.07
N GLN A 149 -2.31 -16.83 11.57
CA GLN A 149 -1.65 -15.74 10.86
C GLN A 149 -0.16 -16.05 10.59
N HIS A 150 0.54 -16.54 11.61
CA HIS A 150 1.92 -16.99 11.50
C HIS A 150 2.07 -18.13 10.49
N ALA A 151 1.16 -19.11 10.46
CA ALA A 151 1.15 -20.20 9.49
C ALA A 151 0.94 -19.69 8.06
N LEU A 152 0.04 -18.73 7.85
CA LEU A 152 -0.22 -18.15 6.53
C LEU A 152 1.02 -17.40 5.99
N LEU A 153 1.71 -16.60 6.81
CA LEU A 153 2.96 -15.94 6.40
C LEU A 153 4.02 -16.95 5.95
N ARG A 154 4.18 -18.05 6.68
CA ARG A 154 5.13 -19.12 6.31
C ARG A 154 4.76 -19.78 4.98
N ALA A 155 3.50 -20.13 4.79
CA ALA A 155 3.02 -20.75 3.55
C ALA A 155 3.17 -19.81 2.34
N LEU A 156 2.88 -18.51 2.51
CA LEU A 156 3.11 -17.49 1.49
C LEU A 156 4.61 -17.39 1.16
N ALA A 157 5.47 -17.27 2.15
CA ALA A 157 6.91 -17.13 1.95
C ALA A 157 7.55 -18.38 1.31
N GLU A 158 7.11 -19.58 1.68
CA GLU A 158 7.53 -20.82 1.01
C GLU A 158 7.22 -20.75 -0.49
N LYS A 159 6.04 -20.23 -0.84
CA LYS A 159 5.61 -20.13 -2.24
C LYS A 159 6.31 -19.01 -3.02
N ILE A 160 6.40 -17.80 -2.45
CA ILE A 160 6.79 -16.59 -3.18
C ILE A 160 8.02 -15.87 -2.64
N GLY A 161 8.57 -16.27 -1.50
CA GLY A 161 9.66 -15.55 -0.81
C GLY A 161 10.92 -15.39 -1.66
N LYS A 162 11.20 -16.37 -2.54
CA LYS A 162 12.33 -16.36 -3.48
C LYS A 162 11.99 -15.74 -4.84
N HIS A 163 10.74 -15.37 -5.08
CA HIS A 163 10.35 -14.77 -6.35
C HIS A 163 11.04 -13.40 -6.50
N PRO A 164 11.71 -13.10 -7.62
CA PRO A 164 12.52 -11.88 -7.78
C PRO A 164 11.70 -10.59 -7.73
N ARG A 165 10.38 -10.68 -7.93
CA ARG A 165 9.42 -9.57 -7.84
C ARG A 165 8.75 -9.41 -6.48
N PHE A 166 8.98 -10.30 -5.53
CA PHE A 166 8.41 -10.15 -4.21
C PHE A 166 9.18 -9.06 -3.45
N LEU A 167 8.51 -7.94 -3.13
CA LEU A 167 9.08 -6.82 -2.37
C LEU A 167 9.08 -7.07 -0.88
N GLY A 168 8.01 -7.68 -0.38
CA GLY A 168 7.78 -7.90 1.04
C GLY A 168 6.29 -7.99 1.37
N PHE A 169 6.04 -8.24 2.65
CA PHE A 169 4.69 -8.34 3.20
C PHE A 169 4.29 -7.04 3.85
N ASP A 170 3.14 -6.52 3.45
CA ASP A 170 2.36 -5.64 4.31
C ASP A 170 1.44 -6.53 5.14
N LEU A 171 1.52 -6.44 6.47
CA LEU A 171 0.75 -7.35 7.31
C LEU A 171 -0.75 -7.20 7.05
N SER A 172 -1.25 -5.96 6.91
CA SER A 172 -2.67 -5.70 6.73
C SER A 172 -2.91 -4.29 6.26
N ASN A 173 -3.94 -4.10 5.44
CA ASN A 173 -4.48 -2.78 5.16
C ASN A 173 -5.28 -2.26 6.36
N GLU A 174 -4.70 -1.34 7.13
CA GLU A 174 -5.36 -0.60 8.21
C GLU A 174 -6.09 -1.54 9.20
N PRO A 175 -5.34 -2.38 9.93
CA PRO A 175 -5.84 -3.61 10.57
C PRO A 175 -6.93 -3.41 11.63
N TYR A 176 -7.19 -2.19 12.09
CA TYR A 176 -8.18 -1.91 13.15
C TYR A 176 -9.59 -1.63 12.62
N TYR A 177 -9.79 -1.35 11.32
CA TYR A 177 -11.12 -0.93 10.84
C TYR A 177 -12.21 -1.98 11.04
N TYR A 178 -11.91 -3.27 10.88
CA TYR A 178 -12.88 -4.33 11.18
C TYR A 178 -13.27 -4.35 12.67
N TRP A 179 -12.36 -4.02 13.58
CA TRP A 179 -12.63 -4.00 15.03
C TRP A 179 -13.49 -2.81 15.42
N ASP A 180 -13.08 -1.61 14.99
CA ASP A 180 -13.71 -0.34 15.35
C ASP A 180 -15.11 -0.19 14.74
N SER A 181 -15.28 -0.63 13.49
CA SER A 181 -16.51 -0.36 12.72
C SER A 181 -17.45 -1.56 12.59
N TYR A 182 -17.01 -2.79 12.91
CA TYR A 182 -17.84 -4.00 12.71
C TYR A 182 -17.89 -4.94 13.92
N ALA A 183 -16.74 -5.38 14.45
CA ALA A 183 -16.71 -6.43 15.45
C ALA A 183 -16.98 -5.95 16.90
N GLY A 184 -16.90 -4.64 17.17
CA GLY A 184 -17.10 -4.09 18.52
C GLY A 184 -16.04 -4.52 19.53
N LEU A 185 -14.91 -5.04 19.06
CA LEU A 185 -13.81 -5.53 19.87
C LEU A 185 -12.81 -4.40 20.14
N SER A 186 -12.37 -4.27 21.39
CA SER A 186 -11.29 -3.35 21.74
C SER A 186 -9.92 -4.05 21.66
N VAL A 187 -8.91 -3.29 21.23
CA VAL A 187 -7.50 -3.66 21.29
C VAL A 187 -6.73 -2.50 21.91
N THR A 188 -5.88 -2.78 22.90
CA THR A 188 -5.01 -1.75 23.46
C THR A 188 -3.81 -1.50 22.54
N PRO A 189 -3.22 -0.29 22.56
CA PRO A 189 -1.99 -0.03 21.81
C PRO A 189 -0.87 -1.05 22.04
N GLU A 190 -0.72 -1.54 23.27
CA GLU A 190 0.30 -2.53 23.63
C GLU A 190 0.04 -3.90 22.99
N GLN A 191 -1.24 -4.29 22.89
CA GLN A 191 -1.66 -5.54 22.23
C GLN A 191 -1.44 -5.46 20.72
N ALA A 192 -1.83 -4.35 20.10
CA ALA A 192 -1.63 -4.15 18.67
C ALA A 192 -0.13 -4.09 18.34
N ASP A 193 0.67 -3.38 19.14
CA ASP A 193 2.12 -3.35 18.98
C ASP A 193 2.74 -4.73 19.14
N ALA A 194 2.25 -5.56 20.08
CA ALA A 194 2.71 -6.92 20.27
C ALA A 194 2.39 -7.81 19.05
N TRP A 195 1.18 -7.68 18.50
CA TRP A 195 0.77 -8.33 17.25
C TRP A 195 1.69 -7.94 16.08
N ALA A 196 1.91 -6.64 15.87
CA ALA A 196 2.76 -6.13 14.80
C ALA A 196 4.21 -6.62 14.95
N ARG A 197 4.79 -6.53 16.16
CA ARG A 197 6.15 -7.05 16.43
C ARG A 197 6.25 -8.55 16.14
N SER A 198 5.29 -9.34 16.60
CA SER A 198 5.31 -10.81 16.44
C SER A 198 5.27 -11.21 14.97
N LEU A 199 4.30 -10.69 14.22
CA LEU A 199 4.11 -11.05 12.82
C LEU A 199 5.20 -10.47 11.91
N CYS A 200 5.68 -9.25 12.18
CA CYS A 200 6.82 -8.69 11.45
C CYS A 200 8.10 -9.50 11.71
N ALA A 201 8.32 -10.02 12.92
CA ALA A 201 9.44 -10.91 13.19
C ALA A 201 9.35 -12.22 12.40
N THR A 202 8.15 -12.79 12.27
CA THR A 202 7.94 -13.97 11.41
C THR A 202 8.15 -13.64 9.94
N ALA A 203 7.65 -12.50 9.47
CA ALA A 203 7.84 -12.04 8.09
C ALA A 203 9.34 -11.90 7.76
N ASP A 204 10.13 -11.27 8.64
CA ASP A 204 11.58 -11.12 8.46
C ASP A 204 12.32 -12.46 8.54
N GLU A 205 11.90 -13.38 9.42
CA GLU A 205 12.45 -14.74 9.49
C GLU A 205 12.27 -15.50 8.16
N VAL A 206 11.06 -15.44 7.58
CA VAL A 206 10.71 -16.27 6.41
C VAL A 206 11.06 -15.62 5.08
N ALA A 207 11.24 -14.30 5.07
CA ALA A 207 11.56 -13.51 3.89
C ALA A 207 12.58 -12.41 4.22
N PRO A 208 13.80 -12.75 4.66
CA PRO A 208 14.78 -11.79 5.15
C PRO A 208 15.18 -10.77 4.07
N GLY A 209 15.39 -9.53 4.50
CA GLY A 209 15.83 -8.43 3.62
C GLY A 209 14.75 -7.89 2.67
N LYS A 210 13.48 -8.22 2.92
CA LYS A 210 12.31 -7.68 2.22
C LYS A 210 11.73 -6.48 2.96
N ALA A 211 10.93 -5.68 2.27
CA ALA A 211 10.22 -4.53 2.81
C ALA A 211 8.92 -4.98 3.51
N HIS A 212 9.02 -5.30 4.79
CA HIS A 212 7.89 -5.69 5.63
C HIS A 212 7.30 -4.47 6.33
N THR A 213 5.98 -4.31 6.26
CA THR A 213 5.27 -3.11 6.70
C THR A 213 4.02 -3.45 7.50
N VAL A 214 3.50 -2.43 8.20
CA VAL A 214 2.15 -2.41 8.77
C VAL A 214 1.51 -1.10 8.32
N GLY A 215 0.66 -1.16 7.30
CA GLY A 215 0.00 0.02 6.72
C GLY A 215 -1.10 0.59 7.62
N CYS A 216 -0.97 1.86 8.01
CA CYS A 216 -1.97 2.57 8.82
C CYS A 216 -2.23 3.99 8.30
N ASP A 217 -3.49 4.42 8.43
CA ASP A 217 -3.88 5.82 8.27
C ASP A 217 -3.33 6.72 9.37
N ARG A 218 -3.75 7.98 9.35
CA ARG A 218 -3.30 9.00 10.30
C ARG A 218 -3.70 8.73 11.76
N ALA A 219 -4.61 7.80 12.08
CA ALA A 219 -5.16 7.69 13.43
C ALA A 219 -4.08 7.36 14.49
N PRO A 220 -3.25 6.29 14.34
CA PRO A 220 -2.14 6.06 15.27
C PRO A 220 -1.17 7.24 15.35
N TRP A 221 -0.93 7.92 14.22
CA TRP A 221 0.05 9.01 14.12
C TRP A 221 -0.42 10.34 14.71
N ASP A 222 -1.67 10.71 14.53
CA ASP A 222 -2.18 12.02 14.98
C ASP A 222 -2.80 11.93 16.37
N ASN A 223 -3.53 10.85 16.70
CA ASN A 223 -4.28 10.76 17.95
C ASN A 223 -3.94 9.54 18.84
N GLY A 224 -2.99 8.70 18.43
CA GLY A 224 -2.46 7.60 19.26
C GLY A 224 -3.45 6.43 19.45
N ARG A 225 -4.44 6.30 18.56
CA ARG A 225 -5.37 5.17 18.58
C ARG A 225 -4.74 3.91 17.96
N TYR A 226 -5.19 2.76 18.44
CA TYR A 226 -4.88 1.40 17.97
C TYR A 226 -3.44 0.95 18.16
N PHE A 227 -2.45 1.70 17.69
CA PHE A 227 -1.02 1.40 17.86
C PHE A 227 -0.31 2.55 18.58
N THR A 228 0.78 2.25 19.29
CA THR A 228 1.67 3.33 19.70
C THR A 228 2.49 3.79 18.49
N ARG A 229 2.83 5.08 18.45
CA ARG A 229 3.65 5.65 17.36
C ARG A 229 5.04 5.03 17.32
N THR A 230 5.64 4.78 18.49
CA THR A 230 6.94 4.11 18.59
C THR A 230 6.84 2.65 18.15
N GLY A 231 5.79 1.92 18.56
CA GLY A 231 5.55 0.56 18.13
C GLY A 231 5.43 0.46 16.61
N LEU A 232 4.63 1.33 16.01
CA LEU A 232 4.42 1.36 14.56
C LEU A 232 5.65 1.84 13.78
N ALA A 233 6.34 2.89 14.26
CA ALA A 233 7.57 3.40 13.64
C ALA A 233 8.74 2.42 13.67
N ASN A 234 8.68 1.38 14.51
CA ASN A 234 9.71 0.34 14.61
C ASN A 234 9.22 -1.05 14.20
N ALA A 235 7.97 -1.19 13.74
CA ALA A 235 7.43 -2.44 13.22
C ALA A 235 7.90 -2.69 11.77
N GLY A 236 8.25 -3.94 11.47
CA GLY A 236 8.69 -4.35 10.12
C GLY A 236 10.12 -3.95 9.80
N THR A 237 10.43 -3.79 8.51
CA THR A 237 11.72 -3.27 8.03
C THR A 237 11.60 -1.87 7.42
N VAL A 238 10.38 -1.45 7.06
CA VAL A 238 10.05 -0.12 6.52
C VAL A 238 8.79 0.40 7.22
N VAL A 239 8.75 1.70 7.55
CA VAL A 239 7.56 2.32 8.15
C VAL A 239 6.57 2.67 7.06
N ALA A 240 5.32 2.20 7.14
CA ALA A 240 4.27 2.57 6.17
C ALA A 240 3.31 3.63 6.75
N ILE A 241 2.91 4.58 5.90
CA ILE A 241 1.96 5.65 6.25
C ILE A 241 0.92 5.87 5.14
N HIS A 242 -0.33 6.15 5.52
CA HIS A 242 -1.41 6.55 4.60
C HIS A 242 -1.89 7.99 4.91
N PRO A 243 -1.22 9.04 4.39
CA PRO A 243 -1.53 10.43 4.71
C PRO A 243 -2.89 10.96 4.23
N TRP A 244 -3.63 10.24 3.36
CA TRP A 244 -4.97 10.59 2.84
C TRP A 244 -5.40 12.05 3.01
N THR A 245 -4.74 12.95 2.27
CA THR A 245 -4.98 14.40 2.36
C THR A 245 -6.43 14.77 1.99
N SER A 246 -7.03 13.96 1.12
CA SER A 246 -8.39 14.15 0.62
C SER A 246 -9.46 14.14 1.71
N PHE A 247 -9.26 13.43 2.81
CA PHE A 247 -10.27 13.31 3.88
C PHE A 247 -10.38 14.56 4.78
N PHE A 248 -9.46 15.52 4.65
CA PHE A 248 -9.54 16.79 5.37
C PHE A 248 -10.45 17.82 4.69
N GLY A 249 -10.94 17.54 3.48
CA GLY A 249 -11.79 18.46 2.72
C GLY A 249 -11.08 19.66 2.10
N THR A 250 -9.80 19.89 2.43
CA THR A 250 -8.99 21.02 1.92
C THR A 250 -8.95 21.08 0.39
N LEU A 251 -8.96 19.92 -0.30
CA LEU A 251 -8.88 19.86 -1.75
C LEU A 251 -10.11 20.48 -2.46
N LYS A 252 -11.23 20.64 -1.73
CA LYS A 252 -12.43 21.31 -2.24
C LYS A 252 -12.26 22.82 -2.36
N THR A 253 -11.41 23.40 -1.52
CA THR A 253 -11.28 24.86 -1.35
C THR A 253 -9.90 25.38 -1.74
N ASP A 254 -8.83 24.70 -1.32
CA ASP A 254 -7.45 25.11 -1.56
C ASP A 254 -6.50 23.90 -1.68
N PRO A 255 -6.53 23.18 -2.82
CA PRO A 255 -5.71 22.00 -3.04
C PRO A 255 -4.22 22.32 -3.19
N LEU A 256 -3.83 23.60 -3.30
CA LEU A 256 -2.42 24.00 -3.43
C LEU A 256 -1.87 24.66 -2.16
N SER A 257 -2.65 24.70 -1.08
CA SER A 257 -2.19 25.12 0.24
C SER A 257 -0.97 24.32 0.72
N ALA A 258 -0.20 24.90 1.63
CA ALA A 258 0.89 24.21 2.30
C ALA A 258 0.41 22.93 3.02
N PHE A 259 -0.78 22.97 3.63
CA PHE A 259 -1.40 21.77 4.21
C PHE A 259 -1.61 20.69 3.16
N ALA A 260 -2.32 21.00 2.06
CA ALA A 260 -2.67 20.03 1.03
C ALA A 260 -1.43 19.41 0.36
N THR A 261 -0.40 20.21 0.09
CA THR A 261 0.77 19.76 -0.67
C THR A 261 1.88 19.18 0.20
N HIS A 262 1.89 19.40 1.53
CA HIS A 262 2.94 18.92 2.42
C HIS A 262 2.44 17.94 3.50
N ASN A 263 1.18 17.52 3.50
CA ASN A 263 0.69 16.59 4.53
C ASN A 263 1.40 15.22 4.51
N ALA A 264 1.72 14.67 3.32
CA ALA A 264 2.56 13.48 3.22
C ALA A 264 3.97 13.73 3.77
N GLU A 265 4.60 14.85 3.41
CA GLU A 265 5.91 15.27 3.93
C GLU A 265 5.90 15.37 5.46
N ARG A 266 4.88 16.02 6.03
CA ARG A 266 4.69 16.14 7.48
C ARG A 266 4.64 14.78 8.14
N LEU A 267 3.84 13.85 7.61
CA LEU A 267 3.65 12.55 8.24
C LEU A 267 4.91 11.67 8.15
N ILE A 268 5.73 11.82 7.09
CA ILE A 268 7.09 11.25 7.04
C ILE A 268 7.94 11.78 8.19
N GLN A 269 7.93 13.09 8.42
CA GLN A 269 8.72 13.70 9.51
C GLN A 269 8.24 13.26 10.90
N VAL A 270 6.93 13.03 11.07
CA VAL A 270 6.37 12.44 12.30
C VAL A 270 6.90 11.00 12.46
N ALA A 271 6.75 10.14 11.46
CA ALA A 271 7.23 8.76 11.52
C ALA A 271 8.73 8.68 11.86
N GLN A 272 9.56 9.52 11.23
CA GLN A 272 11.00 9.60 11.50
C GLN A 272 11.34 10.10 12.91
N ALA A 273 10.49 10.92 13.52
CA ALA A 273 10.71 11.38 14.90
C ALA A 273 10.51 10.25 15.93
N TYR A 274 9.62 9.30 15.64
CA TYR A 274 9.31 8.15 16.51
C TYR A 274 10.14 6.88 16.21
N ALA A 275 10.80 6.80 15.06
CA ALA A 275 11.72 5.70 14.75
C ALA A 275 12.96 5.74 15.65
N ASP A 276 13.40 4.59 16.14
CA ASP A 276 14.61 4.48 16.96
C ASP A 276 15.87 4.60 16.11
N ASP A 277 15.86 4.00 14.92
CA ASP A 277 16.91 4.14 13.92
C ASP A 277 16.61 5.34 12.98
N PRO A 278 17.41 6.41 13.01
CA PRO A 278 17.23 7.55 12.11
C PRO A 278 17.42 7.24 10.62
N ALA A 279 18.03 6.10 10.28
CA ALA A 279 18.19 5.66 8.90
C ALA A 279 16.99 4.88 8.35
N ARG A 280 16.03 4.53 9.23
CA ARG A 280 14.85 3.73 8.86
C ARG A 280 14.01 4.43 7.81
N GLU A 281 13.69 3.70 6.75
CA GLU A 281 12.94 4.25 5.64
C GLU A 281 11.44 4.38 5.96
N VAL A 282 10.83 5.43 5.45
CA VAL A 282 9.37 5.62 5.45
C VAL A 282 8.84 5.41 4.02
N TRP A 283 7.69 4.76 3.89
CA TRP A 283 7.01 4.53 2.64
C TRP A 283 5.58 5.08 2.72
N ILE A 284 5.26 5.98 1.79
CA ILE A 284 3.88 6.44 1.56
C ILE A 284 3.17 5.32 0.79
N GLN A 285 2.47 4.46 1.52
CA GLN A 285 1.84 3.27 0.95
C GLN A 285 0.46 3.58 0.37
N GLU A 286 -0.19 4.68 0.81
CA GLU A 286 -1.40 5.20 0.21
C GLU A 286 -1.51 6.73 0.30
N ASP A 287 -1.90 7.36 -0.80
CA ASP A 287 -2.58 8.65 -0.81
C ASP A 287 -3.33 8.72 -2.15
N GLY A 288 -4.36 9.55 -2.23
CA GLY A 288 -5.18 9.63 -3.42
C GLY A 288 -6.33 10.61 -3.26
N ALA A 289 -7.10 10.79 -4.33
CA ALA A 289 -8.32 11.59 -4.27
C ALA A 289 -9.32 11.22 -5.37
N ALA A 290 -10.56 10.97 -4.96
CA ALA A 290 -11.75 10.97 -5.81
C ALA A 290 -12.04 12.39 -6.34
N PRO A 291 -11.84 12.71 -7.63
CA PRO A 291 -12.05 14.04 -8.18
C PRO A 291 -13.51 14.51 -8.15
N SER A 292 -14.49 13.60 -8.15
CA SER A 292 -15.91 13.95 -8.03
C SER A 292 -16.31 14.29 -6.60
N ILE A 293 -15.62 13.75 -5.60
CA ILE A 293 -15.97 13.92 -4.18
C ILE A 293 -15.08 14.95 -3.48
N HIS A 294 -13.78 14.95 -3.75
CA HIS A 294 -12.79 15.71 -2.99
C HIS A 294 -12.44 17.06 -3.62
N PHE A 295 -12.85 17.32 -4.86
CA PHE A 295 -12.62 18.60 -5.54
C PHE A 295 -13.95 19.25 -5.91
N SER A 296 -14.03 20.58 -5.76
CA SER A 296 -15.11 21.36 -6.34
C SER A 296 -14.86 21.55 -7.84
N ASP A 297 -15.85 22.00 -8.60
CA ASP A 297 -15.64 22.31 -10.02
C ASP A 297 -14.56 23.39 -10.22
N ALA A 298 -14.42 24.32 -9.26
CA ALA A 298 -13.40 25.35 -9.29
C ALA A 298 -11.98 24.82 -9.02
N THR A 299 -11.85 23.82 -8.13
CA THR A 299 -10.53 23.28 -7.74
C THR A 299 -10.11 22.05 -8.52
N ARG A 300 -11.03 21.33 -9.17
CA ARG A 300 -10.74 20.10 -9.95
C ARG A 300 -9.63 20.28 -11.01
N PRO A 301 -9.51 21.42 -11.72
CA PRO A 301 -8.39 21.64 -12.64
C PRO A 301 -6.99 21.59 -11.98
N GLN A 302 -6.91 21.77 -10.66
CA GLN A 302 -5.65 21.79 -9.89
C GLN A 302 -5.23 20.40 -9.38
N TYR A 303 -6.01 19.35 -9.63
CA TYR A 303 -5.71 17.99 -9.16
C TYR A 303 -4.32 17.52 -9.62
N ALA A 304 -4.01 17.61 -10.91
CA ALA A 304 -2.71 17.19 -11.43
C ALA A 304 -1.52 17.90 -10.75
N GLU A 305 -1.68 19.19 -10.45
CA GLU A 305 -0.66 19.99 -9.78
C GLU A 305 -0.52 19.60 -8.30
N TRP A 306 -1.62 19.42 -7.58
CA TRP A 306 -1.60 18.94 -6.20
C TRP A 306 -0.89 17.58 -6.10
N LEU A 307 -1.25 16.62 -6.95
CA LEU A 307 -0.62 15.29 -7.02
C LEU A 307 0.90 15.43 -7.21
N SER A 308 1.31 16.23 -8.21
CA SER A 308 2.72 16.44 -8.52
C SER A 308 3.48 17.07 -7.34
N ARG A 309 2.91 18.09 -6.70
CA ARG A 309 3.53 18.76 -5.55
C ARG A 309 3.60 17.86 -4.31
N SER A 310 2.54 17.12 -4.00
CA SER A 310 2.52 16.17 -2.87
C SER A 310 3.64 15.14 -2.99
N ILE A 311 3.76 14.51 -4.17
CA ILE A 311 4.80 13.50 -4.43
C ILE A 311 6.21 14.13 -4.42
N ARG A 312 6.40 15.33 -4.98
CA ARG A 312 7.70 16.03 -4.95
C ARG A 312 8.12 16.42 -3.55
N ASN A 313 7.20 16.92 -2.74
CA ASN A 313 7.45 17.26 -1.34
C ASN A 313 7.82 16.01 -0.53
N ALA A 314 7.12 14.89 -0.73
CA ALA A 314 7.50 13.61 -0.14
C ALA A 314 8.90 13.13 -0.61
N ALA A 315 9.20 13.26 -1.91
CA ALA A 315 10.50 12.87 -2.48
C ALA A 315 11.68 13.75 -2.03
N SER A 316 11.40 14.93 -1.44
CA SER A 316 12.42 15.76 -0.82
C SER A 316 12.86 15.25 0.55
N CYS A 317 12.17 14.26 1.13
CA CYS A 317 12.55 13.65 2.40
C CYS A 317 13.71 12.66 2.23
N ALA A 318 14.71 12.74 3.10
CA ALA A 318 15.70 11.66 3.24
C ALA A 318 15.04 10.40 3.81
N HIS A 319 15.66 9.23 3.62
CA HIS A 319 15.17 7.95 4.15
C HIS A 319 13.69 7.70 3.82
N THR A 320 13.32 7.88 2.55
CA THR A 320 11.96 7.67 2.08
C THR A 320 11.98 6.74 0.87
N LEU A 321 11.38 5.56 1.01
CA LEU A 321 11.42 4.50 0.01
C LEU A 321 10.69 4.90 -1.27
N GLY A 322 9.52 5.55 -1.15
CA GLY A 322 8.73 5.95 -2.31
C GLY A 322 7.29 6.31 -2.01
N PHE A 323 6.49 6.36 -3.07
CA PHE A 323 5.08 6.71 -3.05
C PHE A 323 4.25 5.72 -3.87
N THR A 324 3.21 5.17 -3.25
CA THR A 324 2.26 4.24 -3.86
C THR A 324 0.89 4.89 -3.95
N TRP A 325 0.50 5.30 -5.16
CA TRP A 325 -0.76 6.00 -5.39
C TRP A 325 -1.97 5.09 -5.15
N TRP A 326 -3.05 5.60 -4.55
CA TRP A 326 -4.34 4.92 -4.52
C TRP A 326 -5.30 5.52 -5.56
N CYS A 327 -5.70 4.80 -6.62
CA CYS A 327 -5.35 3.42 -7.00
C CYS A 327 -5.26 3.28 -8.54
N SER A 328 -5.06 2.06 -9.05
CA SER A 328 -4.81 1.86 -10.50
C SER A 328 -6.04 2.08 -11.39
N HIS A 329 -7.18 1.47 -11.05
CA HIS A 329 -8.39 1.50 -11.88
C HIS A 329 -9.62 1.82 -11.02
N ASP A 330 -10.55 2.56 -11.62
CA ASP A 330 -11.87 2.82 -11.06
C ASP A 330 -12.65 1.51 -10.84
N VAL A 331 -13.43 1.46 -9.76
CA VAL A 331 -14.30 0.32 -9.44
C VAL A 331 -15.58 0.38 -10.27
N ASN A 332 -16.02 -0.76 -10.81
CA ASN A 332 -17.28 -0.85 -11.55
C ASN A 332 -18.47 -0.91 -10.56
N PRO A 333 -19.37 0.10 -10.52
CA PRO A 333 -20.52 0.09 -9.62
C PRO A 333 -21.53 -1.03 -9.92
N ALA A 334 -21.54 -1.58 -11.14
CA ALA A 334 -22.37 -2.74 -11.47
C ALA A 334 -21.80 -4.05 -10.88
N LEU A 335 -20.49 -4.12 -10.66
CA LEU A 335 -19.83 -5.27 -10.02
C LEU A 335 -19.91 -5.19 -8.50
N VAL A 336 -19.60 -4.02 -7.95
CA VAL A 336 -19.54 -3.79 -6.51
C VAL A 336 -20.49 -2.65 -6.15
N PRO A 337 -21.81 -2.92 -6.07
CA PRO A 337 -22.78 -1.88 -5.76
C PRO A 337 -22.64 -1.42 -4.30
N ASN A 338 -23.15 -0.22 -4.01
CA ASN A 338 -23.24 0.33 -2.66
C ASN A 338 -21.90 0.43 -1.90
N LEU A 339 -20.79 0.70 -2.59
CA LEU A 339 -19.59 1.25 -1.96
C LEU A 339 -19.76 2.73 -1.61
N ASN A 340 -18.86 3.24 -0.77
CA ASN A 340 -18.70 4.68 -0.58
C ASN A 340 -18.47 5.34 -1.96
N PRO A 341 -19.24 6.38 -2.35
CA PRO A 341 -19.16 6.96 -3.69
C PRO A 341 -17.76 7.35 -4.16
N LEU A 342 -16.87 7.73 -3.24
CA LEU A 342 -15.47 8.05 -3.57
C LEU A 342 -14.70 6.87 -4.18
N GLU A 343 -15.07 5.62 -3.87
CA GLU A 343 -14.33 4.44 -4.31
C GLU A 343 -14.43 4.20 -5.82
N TYR A 344 -15.45 4.76 -6.46
CA TYR A 344 -15.71 4.53 -7.89
C TYR A 344 -14.85 5.39 -8.82
N ASP A 345 -14.19 6.45 -8.34
CA ASP A 345 -13.44 7.37 -9.20
C ASP A 345 -12.02 7.71 -8.71
N LEU A 346 -11.45 6.92 -7.79
CA LEU A 346 -10.06 7.06 -7.30
C LEU A 346 -8.97 6.63 -8.30
N GLY A 347 -9.32 5.84 -9.31
CA GLY A 347 -8.36 5.22 -10.23
C GLY A 347 -7.58 6.21 -11.09
N LEU A 348 -6.35 5.85 -11.46
CA LEU A 348 -5.58 6.53 -12.51
C LEU A 348 -6.14 6.23 -13.91
N TYR A 349 -6.80 5.09 -14.05
CA TYR A 349 -7.57 4.68 -15.21
C TYR A 349 -9.04 4.54 -14.84
N THR A 350 -9.93 4.80 -15.79
CA THR A 350 -11.33 4.39 -15.69
C THR A 350 -11.45 2.86 -15.71
N ASN A 351 -12.63 2.35 -15.36
CA ASN A 351 -12.88 0.90 -15.37
C ASN A 351 -12.73 0.27 -16.77
N ASP A 352 -13.07 1.03 -17.82
CA ASP A 352 -12.84 0.66 -19.23
C ASP A 352 -11.41 0.98 -19.72
N ARG A 353 -10.47 1.20 -18.79
CA ARG A 353 -9.02 1.34 -19.02
C ARG A 353 -8.63 2.57 -19.84
N ARG A 354 -9.41 3.65 -19.77
CA ARG A 354 -9.02 4.95 -20.32
C ARG A 354 -8.20 5.72 -19.29
N LEU A 355 -7.05 6.24 -19.71
CA LEU A 355 -6.16 7.02 -18.85
C LEU A 355 -6.83 8.33 -18.42
N LYS A 356 -6.86 8.60 -17.11
CA LYS A 356 -7.42 9.84 -16.54
C LYS A 356 -6.34 10.93 -16.40
N PRO A 357 -6.71 12.21 -16.22
CA PRO A 357 -5.76 13.30 -16.03
C PRO A 357 -4.75 13.06 -14.89
N ALA A 358 -5.17 12.47 -13.77
CA ALA A 358 -4.27 12.11 -12.68
C ALA A 358 -3.23 11.06 -13.10
N GLY A 359 -3.63 10.04 -13.88
CA GLY A 359 -2.72 9.07 -14.48
C GLY A 359 -1.72 9.69 -15.44
N GLN A 360 -2.17 10.63 -16.28
CA GLN A 360 -1.27 11.38 -17.15
C GLN A 360 -0.26 12.23 -16.35
N ALA A 361 -0.72 12.91 -15.30
CA ALA A 361 0.15 13.69 -14.42
C ALA A 361 1.22 12.83 -13.73
N LEU A 362 0.83 11.67 -13.19
CA LEU A 362 1.77 10.73 -12.58
C LEU A 362 2.77 10.17 -13.60
N LYS A 363 2.31 9.84 -14.81
CA LYS A 363 3.20 9.39 -15.90
C LYS A 363 4.25 10.43 -16.29
N ASP A 364 3.86 11.70 -16.35
CA ASP A 364 4.78 12.79 -16.66
C ASP A 364 5.75 13.05 -15.50
N LEU A 365 5.30 12.92 -14.25
CA LEU A 365 6.16 12.98 -13.07
C LEU A 365 7.19 11.85 -13.05
N VAL A 366 6.78 10.60 -13.34
CA VAL A 366 7.68 9.44 -13.46
C VAL A 366 8.77 9.72 -14.49
N ARG A 367 8.41 10.22 -15.68
CA ARG A 367 9.38 10.59 -16.72
C ARG A 367 10.33 11.70 -16.27
N ALA A 368 9.83 12.67 -15.50
CA ALA A 368 10.68 13.73 -14.94
C ALA A 368 11.68 13.17 -13.93
N PHE A 369 11.25 12.26 -13.04
CA PHE A 369 12.12 11.61 -12.06
C PHE A 369 13.14 10.67 -12.72
N ASP A 370 12.77 9.98 -13.81
CA ASP A 370 13.70 9.14 -14.56
C ASP A 370 14.81 9.97 -15.25
N ARG A 371 14.49 11.20 -15.68
CA ARG A 371 15.47 12.13 -16.28
C ARG A 371 16.31 12.84 -15.23
N THR A 372 15.67 13.26 -14.15
CA THR A 372 16.28 14.03 -13.06
C THR A 372 15.79 13.45 -11.73
N PRO A 373 16.46 12.41 -11.20
CA PRO A 373 16.07 11.78 -9.95
C PRO A 373 16.01 12.81 -8.81
N PRO A 374 14.93 12.83 -8.01
CA PRO A 374 14.83 13.76 -6.88
C PRO A 374 15.98 13.51 -5.90
N GLN A 375 16.51 14.59 -5.35
CA GLN A 375 17.50 14.54 -4.28
C GLN A 375 16.84 15.01 -2.99
N PRO A 376 17.03 14.29 -1.88
CA PRO A 376 16.56 14.75 -0.58
C PRO A 376 17.09 16.14 -0.23
N GLU A 377 16.22 17.00 0.27
CA GLU A 377 16.56 18.33 0.78
C GLU A 377 17.00 18.23 2.26
N PRO A 378 18.14 18.84 2.66
CA PRO A 378 18.55 18.87 4.05
C PRO A 378 17.51 19.55 4.95
N ARG A 379 17.26 18.95 6.12
CA ARG A 379 16.39 19.50 7.19
C ARG A 379 17.23 19.78 8.43
N THR A 380 17.97 20.89 8.40
CA THR A 380 18.88 21.28 9.50
C THR A 380 18.17 21.90 10.70
N SER A 381 16.91 22.30 10.54
CA SER A 381 16.08 22.82 11.62
C SER A 381 14.93 21.85 11.92
N ALA A 382 14.59 21.68 13.19
CA ALA A 382 13.51 20.79 13.61
C ALA A 382 12.55 21.44 14.60
N ILE A 383 11.25 21.21 14.41
CA ILE A 383 10.23 21.61 15.36
C ILE A 383 10.18 20.60 16.50
N VAL A 384 10.27 21.07 17.74
CA VAL A 384 10.18 20.23 18.94
C VAL A 384 8.71 19.95 19.25
N ILE A 385 8.28 18.71 19.07
CA ILE A 385 6.90 18.28 19.32
C ILE A 385 6.75 17.53 20.65
N PRO A 386 5.64 17.69 21.38
CA PRO A 386 5.35 16.85 22.54
C PRO A 386 5.20 15.38 22.13
N ASP A 387 5.84 14.47 22.85
CA ASP A 387 5.82 13.02 22.59
C ASP A 387 4.40 12.41 22.53
N ALA A 388 3.47 12.93 23.33
CA ALA A 388 2.09 12.45 23.37
C ALA A 388 1.18 13.05 22.29
N ASP A 389 1.56 14.21 21.74
CA ASP A 389 0.72 15.02 20.85
C ASP A 389 1.58 15.69 19.76
N PRO A 390 1.95 14.94 18.71
CA PRO A 390 2.77 15.47 17.63
C PRO A 390 2.06 16.54 16.80
N THR A 391 0.73 16.65 16.90
CA THR A 391 -0.07 17.56 16.09
C THR A 391 0.16 19.03 16.43
N ARG A 392 0.70 19.32 17.63
CA ARG A 392 1.03 20.70 18.05
C ARG A 392 2.06 21.40 17.17
N GLY A 393 2.86 20.66 16.41
CA GLY A 393 3.83 21.23 15.48
C GLY A 393 3.29 21.45 14.06
N ASN A 394 2.06 21.01 13.77
CA ASN A 394 1.53 20.97 12.40
C ASN A 394 1.42 22.38 11.78
N ASP A 395 0.77 23.32 12.47
CA ASP A 395 0.57 24.67 11.94
C ASP A 395 1.91 25.36 11.65
N ARG A 396 2.88 25.18 12.55
CA ARG A 396 4.23 25.71 12.39
C ARG A 396 4.98 25.06 11.23
N PHE A 397 4.82 23.75 11.06
CA PHE A 397 5.37 23.01 9.94
C PHE A 397 4.85 23.56 8.60
N PHE A 398 3.53 23.70 8.46
CA PHE A 398 2.93 24.21 7.23
C PHE A 398 3.28 25.68 6.97
N ALA A 399 3.32 26.54 8.00
CA ALA A 399 3.74 27.93 7.84
C ALA A 399 5.20 28.06 7.40
N LEU A 400 6.10 27.20 7.88
CA LEU A 400 7.50 27.18 7.46
C LEU A 400 7.64 26.62 6.04
N ALA A 401 6.88 25.58 5.69
CA ALA A 401 6.84 25.02 4.34
C ALA A 401 6.37 26.06 3.31
N ASP A 402 5.32 26.82 3.64
CA ASP A 402 4.80 27.94 2.80
C ASP A 402 5.86 29.03 2.59
N ALA A 403 6.69 29.28 3.61
CA ALA A 403 7.84 30.18 3.54
C ALA A 403 9.08 29.56 2.84
N GLY A 404 8.96 28.36 2.26
CA GLY A 404 10.03 27.65 1.56
C GLY A 404 11.09 27.02 2.47
N LYS A 405 10.81 26.87 3.77
CA LYS A 405 11.73 26.25 4.74
C LYS A 405 11.36 24.78 4.97
N ARG A 406 12.31 23.88 4.74
CA ARG A 406 12.19 22.45 5.08
C ARG A 406 12.61 22.22 6.52
N VAL A 407 11.73 21.63 7.31
CA VAL A 407 11.99 21.31 8.72
C VAL A 407 11.65 19.87 9.04
N ALA A 408 12.36 19.31 10.02
CA ALA A 408 12.05 18.01 10.60
C ALA A 408 11.17 18.16 11.85
N PHE A 409 10.70 17.03 12.39
CA PHE A 409 10.20 16.95 13.76
C PHE A 409 11.20 16.25 14.67
N VAL A 410 11.30 16.70 15.91
CA VAL A 410 12.04 16.04 17.00
C VAL A 410 11.12 15.92 18.20
N LEU A 411 11.08 14.75 18.82
CA LEU A 411 10.34 14.56 20.07
C LEU A 411 10.99 15.38 21.19
N ARG A 412 10.18 15.96 22.08
CA ARG A 412 10.66 16.73 23.23
C ARG A 412 11.62 15.90 24.09
N SER A 413 11.35 14.62 24.28
CA SER A 413 12.24 13.70 25.00
C SER A 413 13.63 13.54 24.35
N ARG A 414 13.74 13.74 23.03
CA ARG A 414 14.98 13.60 22.24
C ARG A 414 15.65 14.94 21.90
N ALA A 415 15.04 16.07 22.27
CA ALA A 415 15.57 17.41 21.98
C ALA A 415 16.94 17.69 22.63
N GLY A 416 17.29 16.98 23.70
CA GLY A 416 18.60 17.08 24.37
C GLY A 416 19.63 16.05 23.90
N ASP A 417 19.26 15.12 23.02
CA ASP A 417 20.15 14.04 22.57
C ASP A 417 21.04 14.51 21.41
N ALA A 418 22.26 14.93 21.74
CA ALA A 418 23.22 15.44 20.76
C ALA A 418 23.62 14.39 19.70
N ALA A 419 23.63 13.11 20.04
CA ALA A 419 23.99 12.05 19.09
C ALA A 419 22.87 11.85 18.06
N TYR A 420 21.62 11.76 18.53
CA TYR A 420 20.43 11.69 17.70
C TYR A 420 20.30 12.88 16.75
N LEU A 421 20.45 14.11 17.27
CA LEU A 421 20.37 15.33 16.46
C LEU A 421 21.46 15.36 15.39
N LYS A 422 22.71 15.00 15.76
CA LYS A 422 23.83 14.93 14.81
C LYS A 422 23.59 13.89 13.72
N GLN A 423 23.07 12.71 14.06
CA GLN A 423 22.78 11.66 13.09
C GLN A 423 21.72 12.10 12.08
N ARG A 424 20.75 12.92 12.50
CA ARG A 424 19.72 13.51 11.63
C ARG A 424 20.13 14.81 10.95
N GLY A 425 21.35 15.30 11.18
CA GLY A 425 21.84 16.56 10.61
C GLY A 425 21.14 17.82 11.14
N ILE A 426 20.54 17.74 12.33
CA ILE A 426 19.77 18.83 12.95
C ILE A 426 20.71 19.71 13.77
N THR A 427 20.72 21.01 13.47
CA THR A 427 21.55 22.04 14.10
C THR A 427 20.74 23.13 14.80
N GLU A 428 19.44 23.26 14.50
CA GLU A 428 18.55 24.26 15.07
C GLU A 428 17.26 23.60 15.56
N LEU A 429 16.82 23.96 16.77
CA LEU A 429 15.54 23.54 17.33
C LEU A 429 14.57 24.72 17.39
N ILE A 430 13.36 24.51 16.89
CA ILE A 430 12.28 25.49 16.81
C ILE A 430 11.19 25.06 17.79
N GLN A 431 10.69 26.01 18.59
CA GLN A 431 9.52 25.76 19.44
C GLN A 431 8.25 25.65 18.56
N PRO A 432 7.30 24.76 18.94
CA PRO A 432 6.11 24.48 18.15
C PRO A 432 5.21 25.69 17.94
#